data_AF-A0A7J8GXP0-F1
#
_entry.id   AF-A0A7J8GXP0-F1
#
_cell.length_a   1.000
_cell.length_b   1.000
_cell.length_c   1.000
_cell.angle_alpha   90.00
_cell.angle_beta   90.00
_cell.angle_gamma   90.00
#
_symmetry.space_group_name_H-M   'P 1'
#
loop_
_entity.id
_entity.type
_entity.pdbx_description
1 polymer ?
#
loop_
_entity_poly.entity_id
_entity_poly.type
_entity_poly.pdbx_seq_one_letter_code
_entity_poly.pdbx_strand_id
1 'polypeptide(L)'
;MSEQRNWLYLEEMVNSLLSTAQQLKTLFEQAKQASSYREAAAAQARTQAAAERKEQSCANCGREAMSECTGCHKVNYCSTFCQRKDWKDHQHVCGRSAAVTVQGDEVHVAESVIEKVAV
;
A
#
# COMPACT_ATOMS: atom_id res chain seq x y z
N MET A 1 -30.50 -3.16 -56.68
CA MET A 1 -29.09 -3.42 -56.29
C MET A 1 -28.40 -2.23 -55.63
N SER A 2 -28.70 -0.97 -56.02
CA SER A 2 -28.14 0.25 -55.40
C SER A 2 -28.70 0.53 -54.01
N GLU A 3 -30.01 0.41 -53.81
CA GLU A 3 -30.66 0.68 -52.51
C GLU A 3 -30.21 -0.27 -51.40
N GLN A 4 -30.01 -1.56 -51.72
CA GLN A 4 -29.51 -2.55 -50.78
C GLN A 4 -28.09 -2.20 -50.27
N ARG A 5 -27.21 -1.68 -51.15
CA ARG A 5 -25.86 -1.23 -50.76
C ARG A 5 -25.91 0.03 -49.91
N ASN A 6 -26.85 0.93 -50.19
CA ASN A 6 -27.03 2.15 -49.41
C ASN A 6 -27.46 1.83 -47.96
N TRP A 7 -28.37 0.87 -47.79
CA TRP A 7 -28.81 0.43 -46.46
C TRP A 7 -27.69 -0.22 -45.64
N LEU A 8 -26.88 -1.09 -46.27
CA LEU A 8 -25.73 -1.71 -45.61
C LEU A 8 -24.70 -0.67 -45.16
N TYR A 9 -24.42 0.34 -45.98
CA TYR A 9 -23.52 1.43 -45.62
C TYR A 9 -24.03 2.24 -44.41
N LEU A 10 -25.34 2.53 -44.39
CA LEU A 10 -25.96 3.22 -43.24
C LEU A 10 -25.87 2.37 -41.97
N GLU A 11 -26.10 1.07 -42.06
CA GLU A 11 -25.97 0.14 -40.93
C GLU A 11 -24.53 0.08 -40.40
N GLU A 12 -23.52 -0.01 -41.28
CA GLU A 12 -22.11 0.05 -40.90
C GLU A 12 -21.75 1.37 -40.22
N MET A 13 -22.26 2.50 -40.73
CA MET A 13 -22.04 3.81 -40.14
C MET A 13 -22.67 3.94 -38.75
N VAL A 14 -23.89 3.42 -38.56
CA VAL A 14 -24.55 3.36 -37.24
C VAL A 14 -23.77 2.47 -36.27
N ASN A 15 -23.30 1.31 -36.72
CA ASN A 15 -22.48 0.41 -35.90
C ASN A 15 -21.15 1.06 -35.51
N SER A 16 -20.51 1.80 -36.43
CA SER A 16 -19.30 2.56 -36.14
C SER A 16 -19.55 3.67 -35.11
N LEU A 17 -20.65 4.43 -35.24
CA LEU A 17 -21.04 5.43 -34.26
C LEU A 17 -21.35 4.83 -32.89
N LEU A 18 -21.99 3.66 -32.84
CA LEU A 18 -22.24 2.97 -31.59
C LEU A 18 -20.93 2.50 -30.93
N SER A 19 -20.02 1.94 -31.71
CA SER A 19 -18.70 1.50 -31.23
C SER A 19 -17.89 2.67 -30.66
N THR A 20 -17.86 3.81 -31.37
CA THR A 20 -17.17 5.01 -30.88
C THR A 20 -17.80 5.55 -29.59
N ALA A 21 -19.14 5.55 -29.47
CA ALA A 21 -19.81 5.93 -28.23
C ALA A 21 -19.46 4.99 -27.06
N GLN A 22 -19.39 3.68 -27.31
CA GLN A 22 -18.97 2.69 -26.31
C GLN A 22 -17.51 2.87 -25.90
N GLN A 23 -16.62 3.15 -26.86
CA GLN A 23 -15.22 3.43 -26.60
C GLN A 23 -15.06 4.67 -25.70
N LEU A 24 -15.80 5.74 -25.99
CA LEU A 24 -15.80 6.96 -25.16
C LEU A 24 -16.28 6.68 -23.73
N LYS A 25 -17.32 5.86 -23.56
CA LYS A 25 -17.81 5.45 -22.24
C LYS A 25 -16.72 4.73 -21.44
N THR A 26 -16.00 3.81 -22.09
CA THR A 26 -14.89 3.07 -21.47
C THR A 26 -13.75 3.99 -21.08
N LEU A 27 -13.35 4.92 -21.95
CA LEU A 27 -12.30 5.90 -21.66
C LEU A 27 -12.66 6.80 -20.47
N PHE A 28 -13.92 7.21 -20.38
CA PHE A 28 -14.40 8.00 -19.24
C PHE A 28 -14.31 7.23 -17.92
N GLU A 29 -14.76 5.97 -17.91
CA GLU A 29 -14.67 5.13 -16.72
C GLU A 29 -13.23 4.85 -16.32
N GLN A 30 -12.34 4.60 -17.29
CA GLN A 30 -10.90 4.45 -17.05
C GLN A 30 -10.29 5.72 -16.47
N ALA A 31 -10.64 6.91 -16.99
CA ALA A 31 -10.15 8.18 -16.45
C ALA A 31 -10.62 8.41 -15.01
N LYS A 32 -11.89 8.08 -14.71
CA LYS A 32 -12.45 8.16 -13.35
C LYS A 32 -11.71 7.22 -12.39
N GLN A 33 -11.49 5.97 -12.78
CA GLN A 33 -10.74 4.98 -11.99
C GLN A 33 -9.29 5.44 -11.79
N ALA A 34 -8.62 5.89 -12.85
CA ALA A 34 -7.26 6.41 -12.76
C ALA A 34 -7.14 7.58 -11.78
N SER A 35 -8.11 8.50 -11.73
CA SER A 35 -8.15 9.57 -10.71
C SER A 35 -8.21 9.00 -9.29
N SER A 36 -9.14 8.08 -9.03
CA SER A 36 -9.29 7.47 -7.71
C SER A 36 -8.05 6.70 -7.24
N TYR A 37 -7.40 5.95 -8.14
CA TYR A 37 -6.17 5.23 -7.80
C TYR A 37 -5.02 6.19 -7.49
N ARG A 38 -4.89 7.28 -8.25
CA ARG A 38 -3.86 8.30 -8.01
C ARG A 38 -4.09 9.02 -6.68
N GLU A 39 -5.33 9.34 -6.35
CA GLU A 39 -5.70 9.93 -5.06
C GLU A 39 -5.41 8.98 -3.89
N ALA A 40 -5.77 7.70 -4.02
CA ALA A 40 -5.48 6.69 -3.02
C ALA A 40 -3.97 6.50 -2.81
N ALA A 41 -3.19 6.39 -3.89
CA ALA A 41 -1.74 6.29 -3.83
C ALA A 41 -1.10 7.54 -3.19
N ALA A 42 -1.58 8.74 -3.54
CA ALA A 42 -1.10 9.98 -2.94
C ALA A 42 -1.45 10.07 -1.44
N ALA A 43 -2.64 9.63 -1.04
CA ALA A 43 -3.03 9.56 0.37
C ALA A 43 -2.13 8.59 1.15
N GLN A 44 -1.87 7.39 0.59
CA GLN A 44 -0.96 6.42 1.18
C GLN A 44 0.46 6.97 1.34
N ALA A 45 1.01 7.59 0.30
CA ALA A 45 2.34 8.21 0.36
C ALA A 45 2.42 9.31 1.45
N ARG A 46 1.37 10.12 1.63
CA ARG A 46 1.30 11.12 2.71
C ARG A 46 1.27 10.47 4.08
N THR A 47 0.49 9.40 4.26
CA THR A 47 0.43 8.69 5.55
C THR A 47 1.76 8.04 5.90
N GLN A 48 2.46 7.46 4.91
CA GLN A 48 3.79 6.90 5.10
C GLN A 48 4.81 7.98 5.48
N ALA A 49 4.87 9.08 4.72
CA ALA A 49 5.79 10.18 5.03
C ALA A 49 5.51 10.80 6.42
N ALA A 50 4.23 10.86 6.83
CA ALA A 50 3.87 11.32 8.17
C ALA A 50 4.31 10.33 9.28
N ALA A 51 4.21 9.03 9.03
CA ALA A 51 4.69 8.00 9.95
C ALA A 51 6.22 8.05 10.08
N GLU A 52 6.95 8.14 8.98
CA GLU A 52 8.42 8.27 8.95
C GLU A 52 8.88 9.56 9.66
N ARG A 53 8.21 10.70 9.41
CA ARG A 53 8.45 11.95 10.14
C ARG A 53 8.25 11.80 11.64
N LYS A 54 7.21 11.07 12.06
CA LYS A 54 6.93 10.82 13.48
C LYS A 54 8.00 9.94 14.10
N GLU A 55 8.45 8.91 13.38
CA GLU A 55 9.52 8.02 13.81
C GLU A 55 10.85 8.78 13.98
N GLN A 56 11.13 9.77 13.14
CA GLN A 56 12.34 10.61 13.23
C GLN A 56 12.17 11.84 14.13
N SER A 57 11.07 11.96 14.87
CA SER A 57 10.78 13.12 15.72
C SER A 57 11.02 12.85 17.20
N CYS A 58 11.44 13.88 17.92
CA CYS A 58 11.65 13.88 19.35
C CYS A 58 10.31 13.81 20.08
N ALA A 59 10.07 12.76 20.86
CA ALA A 59 8.81 12.58 21.58
C ALA A 59 8.48 13.73 22.55
N ASN A 60 9.49 14.38 23.13
CA ASN A 60 9.30 15.47 24.09
C ASN A 60 9.06 16.85 23.44
N CYS A 61 9.65 17.14 22.27
CA CYS A 61 9.64 18.50 21.71
C CYS A 61 9.32 18.60 20.22
N GLY A 62 9.12 17.49 19.52
CA GLY A 62 8.71 17.42 18.12
C GLY A 62 9.77 17.77 17.08
N ARG A 63 10.96 18.25 17.49
CA ARG A 63 12.10 18.46 16.57
C ARG A 63 12.70 17.14 16.10
N GLU A 64 13.50 17.19 15.05
CA GLU A 64 14.27 16.03 14.58
C GLU A 64 15.05 15.37 15.72
N ALA A 65 14.87 14.06 15.85
CA ALA A 65 15.57 13.24 16.82
C ALA A 65 16.92 12.79 16.25
N MET A 66 17.91 12.70 17.14
CA MET A 66 19.28 12.29 16.79
C MET A 66 19.69 11.01 17.53
N SER A 67 18.85 10.55 18.44
CA SER A 67 19.14 9.39 19.27
C SER A 67 17.84 8.73 19.70
N GLU A 68 17.89 7.42 19.84
CA GLU A 68 16.82 6.61 20.39
C GLU A 68 16.98 6.40 21.89
N CYS A 69 15.92 5.97 22.56
CA CYS A 69 15.97 5.60 23.97
C CYS A 69 16.97 4.46 24.17
N THR A 70 18.03 4.70 24.94
CA THR A 70 19.09 3.71 25.24
C THR A 70 18.60 2.45 25.94
N GLY A 71 17.42 2.46 26.56
CA GLY A 71 16.86 1.30 27.26
C GLY A 71 15.98 0.40 26.38
N CYS A 72 15.25 0.99 25.42
CA CYS A 72 14.26 0.22 24.65
C CYS A 72 14.31 0.44 23.13
N HIS A 73 15.02 1.44 22.64
CA HIS A 73 15.18 1.75 21.21
C HIS A 73 13.85 1.98 20.45
N LYS A 74 12.75 2.30 21.17
CA LYS A 74 11.40 2.46 20.59
C LYS A 74 10.90 3.89 20.46
N VAL A 75 11.59 4.83 21.10
CA VAL A 75 11.18 6.23 21.15
C VAL A 75 12.41 7.09 20.89
N ASN A 76 12.24 8.13 20.10
CA ASN A 76 13.32 8.97 19.61
C ASN A 76 13.34 10.33 20.30
N TYR A 77 14.55 10.87 20.52
CA TYR A 77 14.79 12.14 21.19
C TYR A 77 15.87 12.95 20.47
N CYS A 78 15.76 14.29 20.52
CA CYS A 78 16.80 15.17 19.99
C CYS A 78 18.00 15.32 20.94
N SER A 79 17.85 14.93 22.20
CA SER A 79 18.92 14.99 23.22
C SER A 79 18.56 14.19 24.46
N THR A 80 19.58 13.86 25.27
CA THR A 80 19.40 13.23 26.59
C THR A 80 18.58 14.09 27.55
N PHE A 81 18.59 15.42 27.39
CA PHE A 81 17.72 16.32 28.14
C PHE A 81 16.24 16.05 27.84
N CYS A 82 15.88 15.87 26.56
CA CYS A 82 14.51 15.57 26.16
C CYS A 82 14.07 14.19 26.68
N GLN A 83 14.95 13.20 26.63
CA GLN A 83 14.69 11.87 27.19
C GLN A 83 14.39 11.93 28.69
N ARG A 84 15.19 12.67 29.48
CA ARG A 84 14.96 12.82 30.93
C ARG A 84 13.66 13.55 31.25
N LYS A 85 13.26 14.51 30.41
CA LYS A 85 12.01 15.27 30.59
C LYS A 85 10.78 14.38 30.33
N ASP A 86 10.84 13.55 29.29
CA ASP A 86 9.80 12.58 28.94
C ASP A 86 9.77 11.35 29.86
N TRP A 87 10.82 11.12 30.64
CA TRP A 87 11.01 9.88 31.42
C TRP A 87 9.82 9.53 32.32
N LYS A 88 9.16 10.52 32.92
CA LYS A 88 7.99 10.27 33.78
C LYS A 88 6.85 9.55 33.04
N ASP A 89 6.65 9.90 31.76
CA ASP A 89 5.61 9.32 30.91
C ASP A 89 6.14 8.04 30.24
N HIS A 90 7.40 8.02 29.81
CA HIS A 90 8.02 6.90 29.10
C HIS A 90 8.35 5.68 29.99
N GLN A 91 8.73 5.87 31.26
CA GLN A 91 9.29 4.81 32.11
C GLN A 91 8.41 3.56 32.25
N HIS A 92 7.09 3.73 32.25
CA HIS A 92 6.13 2.63 32.44
C HIS A 92 6.00 1.72 31.22
N VAL A 93 6.41 2.23 30.05
CA VAL A 93 6.36 1.54 28.76
C VAL A 93 7.75 1.21 28.22
N CYS A 94 8.81 1.81 28.77
CA CYS A 94 10.20 1.51 28.45
C CYS A 94 10.51 0.03 28.71
N GLY A 95 11.02 -0.68 27.70
CA GLY A 95 11.45 -2.08 27.82
C GLY A 95 10.33 -3.12 27.67
N ARG A 96 9.07 -2.70 27.50
CA ARG A 96 8.00 -3.63 27.09
C ARG A 96 8.24 -4.03 25.63
N SER A 97 8.97 -5.12 25.39
CA SER A 97 9.06 -5.73 24.06
C SER A 97 7.67 -6.16 23.61
N ALA A 98 7.25 -5.75 22.41
CA ALA A 98 6.18 -6.47 21.74
C ALA A 98 6.84 -7.81 21.41
N ALA A 99 6.39 -8.91 22.03
CA ALA A 99 6.91 -10.22 21.72
C ALA A 99 6.68 -10.47 20.23
N VAL A 100 7.72 -10.32 19.42
CA VAL A 100 7.73 -10.77 18.04
C VAL A 100 7.78 -12.29 18.14
N THR A 101 6.65 -12.94 17.89
CA THR A 101 6.63 -14.37 17.56
C THR A 101 7.31 -14.50 16.19
N VAL A 102 8.62 -14.68 16.20
CA VAL A 102 9.37 -15.16 15.04
C VAL A 102 8.98 -16.63 14.87
N GLN A 103 7.97 -16.92 14.04
CA GLN A 103 7.86 -18.24 13.43
C GLN A 103 8.91 -18.30 12.32
N GLY A 104 10.08 -18.83 12.68
CA GLY A 104 11.09 -19.23 11.72
C GLY A 104 10.71 -20.56 11.05
N ASP A 105 10.85 -20.58 9.73
CA ASP A 105 11.35 -21.67 8.90
C ASP A 105 10.88 -23.11 9.19
N GLU A 106 10.00 -23.65 8.34
CA GLU A 106 10.04 -25.06 7.95
C GLU A 106 9.84 -25.16 6.42
N VAL A 107 10.94 -25.12 5.67
CA VAL A 107 10.98 -25.59 4.29
C VAL A 107 11.05 -27.12 4.33
N HIS A 108 9.91 -27.79 4.10
CA HIS A 108 9.89 -29.22 3.86
C HIS A 108 9.80 -29.47 2.35
N VAL A 109 10.97 -29.70 1.74
CA VAL A 109 11.06 -30.39 0.44
C VAL A 109 11.03 -31.88 0.73
N ALA A 110 9.98 -32.57 0.27
CA ALA A 110 9.98 -34.02 0.14
C ALA A 110 9.64 -34.37 -1.31
N GLU A 111 10.67 -34.73 -2.07
CA GLU A 111 10.55 -35.33 -3.39
C GLU A 111 10.31 -36.85 -3.25
N SER A 112 9.33 -37.34 -4.02
CA SER A 112 9.10 -38.69 -4.55
C SER A 112 9.23 -39.94 -3.65
N VAL A 113 8.13 -40.68 -3.50
CA VAL A 113 8.11 -42.13 -3.74
C VAL A 113 6.83 -42.53 -4.49
N ILE A 114 7.08 -43.09 -5.66
CA ILE A 114 6.25 -43.87 -6.58
C ILE A 114 5.42 -45.00 -5.94
N GLU A 115 4.30 -45.27 -6.62
CA GLU A 115 3.64 -46.58 -6.78
C GLU A 115 2.62 -47.04 -5.72
N LYS A 116 1.35 -47.15 -6.15
CA LYS A 116 0.63 -48.43 -6.17
C LYS A 116 -0.67 -48.38 -6.98
N VAL A 117 -0.71 -49.29 -7.94
CA VAL A 117 -1.86 -49.72 -8.76
C VAL A 117 -2.95 -50.30 -7.84
N ALA A 118 -4.20 -49.96 -8.12
CA ALA A 118 -5.38 -50.64 -7.58
C ALA A 118 -6.15 -51.29 -8.74
N VAL A 119 -6.63 -52.49 -8.43
CA VAL A 119 -7.25 -53.55 -9.24
C VAL A 119 -8.40 -53.08 -10.13
#